data_AF-A1WKL7-F1
#
_entry.id   AF-A1WKL7-F1
#
_cell.length_a   1.000
_cell.length_b   1.000
_cell.length_c   1.000
_cell.angle_alpha   90.00
_cell.angle_beta   90.00
_cell.angle_gamma   90.00
#
_symmetry.space_group_name_H-M   'P 1'
#
loop_
_entity.id
_entity.type
_entity.pdbx_description
1 polymer ?
#
loop_
_entity_poly.entity_id
_entity_poly.type
_entity_poly.pdbx_seq_one_letter_code
_entity_poly.pdbx_strand_id
1 'polypeptide(L)' 'MRQGVKVLGHQPGIGRPIEDMPDKFREWLVDFGDSGYVVRYRIDMGAATILAVRHQKEVGF' A
#
# COMPACT_ATOMS: atom_id res chain seq x y z
N MET A 1 9.50 -9.59 -7.80
CA MET A 1 9.18 -8.22 -7.31
C MET A 1 8.06 -7.50 -8.10
N ARG A 2 7.13 -8.18 -8.80
CA ARG A 2 6.07 -7.49 -9.58
C ARG A 2 4.64 -8.01 -9.43
N GLN A 3 4.39 -9.13 -8.74
CA GLN A 3 3.01 -9.66 -8.65
C GLN A 3 2.14 -8.93 -7.61
N GLY A 4 2.63 -8.69 -6.38
CA GLY A 4 1.78 -8.17 -5.29
C GLY A 4 1.19 -6.77 -5.55
N VAL A 5 1.97 -5.87 -6.12
CA VAL A 5 1.55 -4.48 -6.41
C VAL A 5 0.50 -4.40 -7.53
N LYS A 6 0.40 -5.42 -8.42
CA LYS A 6 -0.58 -5.42 -9.50
C LYS A 6 -2.03 -5.42 -9.01
N VAL A 7 -2.27 -5.87 -7.76
CA VAL A 7 -3.61 -5.79 -7.17
C VAL A 7 -4.08 -4.35 -7.05
N LEU A 8 -3.19 -3.40 -6.76
CA LEU A 8 -3.55 -1.98 -6.62
C LEU A 8 -4.01 -1.37 -7.95
N GLY A 9 -3.60 -1.93 -9.08
CA GLY A 9 -4.09 -1.54 -10.40
C GLY A 9 -5.51 -2.03 -10.70
N HIS A 10 -5.98 -3.10 -10.04
CA HIS A 10 -7.32 -3.65 -10.23
C HIS A 10 -8.29 -3.24 -9.11
N GLN A 11 -7.78 -3.12 -7.89
CA GLN A 11 -8.54 -2.85 -6.67
C GLN A 11 -7.79 -1.84 -5.80
N PRO A 12 -7.74 -0.56 -6.21
CA PRO A 12 -7.05 0.47 -5.44
C PRO A 12 -7.68 0.70 -4.06
N GLY A 13 -8.94 0.29 -3.83
CA GLY A 13 -9.63 0.45 -2.55
C GLY A 13 -9.25 -0.55 -1.44
N ILE A 14 -8.41 -1.55 -1.73
CA ILE A 14 -8.10 -2.65 -0.78
C ILE A 14 -7.27 -2.20 0.43
N GLY A 15 -6.49 -1.13 0.29
CA GLY A 15 -5.72 -0.55 1.39
C GLY A 15 -6.59 0.21 2.38
N ARG A 16 -6.14 0.23 3.63
CA ARG A 16 -6.78 0.95 4.74
C ARG A 16 -6.44 2.45 4.64
N PRO A 17 -7.39 3.35 4.92
CA PRO A 17 -7.06 4.77 5.08
C PRO A 17 -5.98 4.95 6.16
N ILE A 18 -5.06 5.89 5.94
CA ILE A 18 -4.08 6.28 6.95
C ILE A 18 -4.76 7.28 7.88
N GLU A 19 -4.75 7.02 9.19
CA GLU A 19 -5.27 7.97 10.19
C GLU A 19 -4.55 9.33 10.08
N ASP A 20 -5.28 10.40 10.40
CA ASP A 20 -4.81 11.79 10.31
C ASP A 20 -4.33 12.24 8.91
N MET A 21 -4.70 11.50 7.85
CA MET A 21 -4.48 11.91 6.46
C MET A 21 -5.79 11.97 5.68
N PRO A 22 -5.84 12.73 4.57
CA PRO A 22 -6.99 12.70 3.67
C PRO A 22 -7.29 11.29 3.15
N ASP A 23 -8.57 10.92 3.01
CA ASP A 23 -9.07 9.57 2.63
C ASP A 23 -8.46 8.94 1.36
N LYS A 24 -7.86 9.79 0.52
CA LYS A 24 -7.12 9.37 -0.67
C LYS A 24 -5.81 8.64 -0.35
N PHE A 25 -5.25 8.83 0.84
CA PHE A 25 -4.01 8.18 1.28
C PHE A 25 -4.32 6.88 2.01
N ARG A 26 -3.65 5.82 1.56
CA ARG A 26 -3.91 4.46 2.03
C ARG A 26 -2.63 3.70 2.24
N GLU A 27 -2.69 2.74 3.15
CA GLU A 27 -1.67 1.73 3.34
C GLU A 27 -2.22 0.32 3.13
N TRP A 28 -1.40 -0.54 2.55
CA TRP A 28 -1.76 -1.93 2.33
C TRP A 28 -0.62 -2.83 2.73
N LEU A 29 -0.94 -3.81 3.57
CA LEU A 29 -0.05 -4.86 4.02
C LEU A 29 0.00 -5.94 2.93
N VAL A 30 1.21 -6.24 2.47
CA VAL A 30 1.46 -7.26 1.46
C VAL A 30 2.33 -8.33 2.09
N ASP A 31 1.78 -9.54 2.21
CA ASP A 31 2.58 -10.71 2.57
C ASP A 31 3.45 -11.12 1.38
N PHE A 32 4.78 -11.06 1.55
CA PHE A 32 5.71 -11.41 0.48
C PHE A 32 6.90 -12.22 1.00
N GLY A 33 6.89 -13.53 0.76
CA GLY A 33 7.94 -14.43 1.28
C GLY A 33 7.81 -14.60 2.79
N ASP A 34 8.94 -14.56 3.51
CA ASP A 34 9.00 -14.72 4.98
C ASP A 34 8.81 -13.41 5.75
N SER A 35 8.45 -12.31 5.08
CA SER A 35 8.23 -11.01 5.70
C SER A 35 7.13 -10.19 5.02
N GLY A 36 6.40 -9.39 5.80
CA GLY A 36 5.42 -8.47 5.24
C GLY A 36 6.03 -7.12 4.85
N TYR A 37 5.41 -6.49 3.87
CA TYR A 37 5.72 -5.14 3.41
C TYR A 37 4.50 -4.23 3.62
N VAL A 38 4.74 -2.96 3.86
CA VAL A 38 3.72 -1.90 3.88
C VAL A 38 3.88 -1.06 2.63
N VAL A 39 2.85 -1.02 1.78
CA VAL A 39 2.78 -0.13 0.62
C VAL A 39 1.91 1.06 1.00
N ARG A 40 2.49 2.27 0.96
CA ARG A 40 1.72 3.52 1.05
C ARG A 40 1.48 4.07 -0.33
N TYR A 41 0.24 4.43 -0.60
CA TYR A 41 -0.17 4.92 -1.91
C TYR A 41 -1.31 5.94 -1.78
N ARG A 42 -1.56 6.64 -2.88
CA ARG A 42 -2.66 7.60 -3.02
C ARG A 42 -3.56 7.19 -4.17
N ILE A 43 -4.87 7.28 -3.99
CA ILE A 43 -5.84 7.17 -5.09
C ILE A 43 -6.13 8.58 -5.63
N ASP A 44 -5.92 8.79 -6.92
CA ASP A 44 -6.24 10.04 -7.60
C ASP A 44 -6.66 9.78 -9.05
N MET A 45 -7.74 10.41 -9.50
CA MET A 45 -8.29 10.24 -10.87
C MET A 45 -8.42 8.78 -11.33
N GLY A 46 -8.79 7.86 -10.42
CA GLY A 46 -8.94 6.43 -10.70
C GLY A 46 -7.64 5.63 -10.76
N ALA A 47 -6.49 6.24 -10.47
CA ALA A 47 -5.19 5.58 -10.43
C ALA A 47 -4.63 5.50 -9.00
N ALA A 48 -3.94 4.42 -8.69
CA ALA A 48 -3.15 4.29 -7.46
C ALA A 48 -1.69 4.67 -7.74
N THR A 49 -1.20 5.71 -7.07
CA THR A 49 0.20 6.13 -7.12
C THR A 49 0.92 5.68 -5.86
N ILE A 50 1.93 4.82 -6.02
CA ILE A 50 2.76 4.34 -4.92
C ILE A 50 3.68 5.46 -4.47
N LEU A 51 3.66 5.75 -3.17
CA LEU A 51 4.48 6.78 -2.54
C LEU A 51 5.69 6.17 -1.84
N ALA A 52 5.50 5.01 -1.20
CA ALA A 52 6.56 4.29 -0.52
C ALA A 52 6.23 2.79 -0.42
N VAL A 53 7.28 1.98 -0.39
CA VAL A 53 7.23 0.57 -0.01
C VAL A 53 8.24 0.40 1.12
N ARG A 54 7.80 -0.12 2.27
CA ARG A 54 8.67 -0.35 3.44
C ARG A 54 8.56 -1.79 3.91
N HIS A 55 9.63 -2.32 4.47
CA HIS A 55 9.62 -3.63 5.09
C HIS A 55 8.99 -3.51 6.49
N GLN A 56 8.11 -4.43 6.93
CA GLN A 56 7.43 -4.33 8.24
C GLN A 56 8.40 -4.10 9.40
N LYS A 57 9.57 -4.76 9.38
CA LYS A 57 10.65 -4.59 10.36
C LYS A 57 11.20 -3.15 10.46
N GLU A 58 11.04 -2.32 9.43
CA GLU A 58 11.45 -0.91 9.42
C GLU A 58 10.38 0.03 9.96
N VAL A 59 9.12 -0.44 10.03
CA VAL A 59 7.95 0.39 10.42
C VAL A 59 7.53 0.13 11.87
N GLY A 60 8.17 -0.81 12.57
CA GLY A 60 7.91 -1.11 13.97
C GLY A 60 6.60 -1.84 14.24
N PHE A 61 6.10 -2.61 13.26
CA PHE A 61 4.96 -3.52 13.44
C PHE A 61 5.29 -4.72 14.32
#